data_AF-A0A093ZZP3-F1
#
_entry.id   AF-A0A093ZZP3-F1
#
_cell.length_a   1.000
_cell.length_b   1.000
_cell.length_c   1.000
_cell.angle_alpha   90.00
_cell.angle_beta   90.00
_cell.angle_gamma   90.00
#
_symmetry.space_group_name_H-M   'P 1'
#
loop_
_entity.id
_entity.type
_entity.pdbx_description
1 polymer ?
#
loop_
_entity_poly.entity_id
_entity_poly.type
_entity_poly.pdbx_seq_one_letter_code
_entity_poly.pdbx_strand_id
1 'polypeptide(L)'
;IGAGKVGGGPATAALQAENNTLKETVQGLERERDFYFSKLRDIELLIQQAVEEDPEIEKQEDGLIKHIQTILYSTEDGFEIPAEGEGLDDQETF
;
A
#
# COMPACT_ATOMS: atom_id res chain seq x y z
N ILE A 1 -10.73 37.97 -36.15
CA ILE A 1 -11.88 37.03 -36.06
C ILE A 1 -11.48 35.74 -36.78
N GLY A 2 -11.36 34.56 -36.19
CA GLY A 2 -11.66 34.16 -34.82
C GLY A 2 -10.83 32.91 -34.44
N ALA A 3 -10.50 32.83 -33.16
CA ALA A 3 -10.02 31.61 -32.54
C ALA A 3 -11.19 30.62 -32.47
N GLY A 4 -11.26 29.71 -33.45
CA GLY A 4 -12.20 28.59 -33.46
C GLY A 4 -11.80 27.61 -32.37
N LYS A 5 -12.45 27.75 -31.22
CA LYS A 5 -12.45 26.81 -30.09
C LYS A 5 -12.75 25.41 -30.63
N VAL A 6 -11.72 24.58 -30.78
CA VAL A 6 -11.88 23.15 -31.09
C VAL A 6 -12.38 22.47 -29.82
N GLY A 7 -13.68 22.58 -29.57
CA GLY A 7 -14.34 21.80 -28.52
C GLY A 7 -14.23 20.33 -28.90
N GLY A 8 -13.53 19.55 -28.07
CA GLY A 8 -13.41 18.11 -28.25
C GLY A 8 -14.78 17.48 -28.48
N GLY A 9 -14.89 16.65 -29.52
CA GLY A 9 -16.16 16.03 -29.90
C GLY A 9 -16.72 15.10 -28.80
N PRO A 10 -17.92 14.55 -28.98
CA PRO A 10 -18.57 13.68 -28.00
C PRO A 10 -17.69 12.49 -27.53
N ALA A 11 -16.81 11.97 -28.41
CA ALA A 11 -15.83 10.96 -28.03
C ALA A 11 -14.76 11.47 -27.05
N THR A 12 -14.27 12.71 -27.22
CA THR A 12 -13.34 13.34 -26.28
C THR A 12 -13.99 13.58 -24.92
N ALA A 13 -15.27 13.99 -24.92
CA ALA A 13 -16.02 14.16 -23.68
C ALA A 13 -16.22 12.83 -22.92
N ALA A 14 -16.51 11.74 -23.64
CA ALA A 14 -16.62 10.40 -23.07
C ALA A 14 -15.29 9.92 -22.45
N LEU A 15 -14.18 10.09 -23.17
CA LEU A 15 -12.84 9.74 -22.66
C LEU A 15 -12.43 10.57 -21.44
N GLN A 16 -12.85 11.84 -21.37
CA GLN A 16 -12.60 12.69 -20.21
C GLN A 16 -13.40 12.23 -18.99
N ALA A 17 -14.66 11.83 -19.19
CA ALA A 17 -15.48 11.29 -18.12
C ALA A 17 -14.90 9.98 -17.57
N GLU A 18 -14.49 9.06 -18.45
CA GLU A 18 -13.84 7.81 -18.07
C GLU A 18 -12.54 8.06 -17.29
N ASN A 19 -11.70 8.99 -17.75
CA ASN A 19 -10.49 9.38 -17.02
C ASN A 19 -10.79 9.91 -15.61
N ASN A 20 -11.86 10.69 -15.45
CA ASN A 20 -12.22 11.21 -14.14
C ASN A 20 -12.68 10.07 -13.21
N THR A 21 -13.51 9.14 -13.70
CA THR A 21 -13.94 7.95 -12.95
C THR A 21 -12.75 7.08 -12.54
N LEU A 22 -11.81 6.85 -13.45
CA LEU A 22 -10.60 6.07 -13.16
C LEU A 22 -9.75 6.75 -12.08
N LYS A 23 -9.58 8.08 -12.14
CA LYS A 23 -8.85 8.84 -11.11
C LYS A 23 -9.51 8.75 -9.73
N GLU A 24 -10.83 8.88 -9.67
CA GLU A 24 -11.58 8.71 -8.41
C GLU A 24 -11.43 7.29 -7.85
N THR A 25 -11.45 6.29 -8.73
CA THR A 25 -11.26 4.88 -8.36
C THR A 25 -9.85 4.64 -7.81
N VAL A 26 -8.82 5.14 -8.49
CA VAL A 26 -7.43 5.03 -8.03
C VAL A 26 -7.26 5.70 -6.66
N GLN A 27 -7.80 6.89 -6.46
CA GLN A 27 -7.74 7.56 -5.14
C GLN A 27 -8.46 6.74 -4.06
N GLY A 28 -9.56 6.06 -4.39
CA GLY A 28 -10.22 5.13 -3.48
C GLY A 28 -9.31 3.97 -3.09
N LEU A 29 -8.71 3.33 -4.08
CA LEU A 29 -7.79 2.19 -3.90
C LEU A 29 -6.52 2.58 -3.12
N GLU A 30 -5.96 3.77 -3.37
CA GLU A 30 -4.80 4.28 -2.63
C GLU A 30 -5.12 4.45 -1.14
N ARG A 31 -6.30 5.02 -0.81
CA ARG A 31 -6.74 5.14 0.59
C ARG A 31 -6.93 3.78 1.26
N GLU A 32 -7.51 2.81 0.55
CA GLU A 32 -7.69 1.46 1.08
C GLU A 32 -6.34 0.77 1.29
N ARG A 33 -5.42 0.85 0.31
CA ARG A 33 -4.05 0.35 0.41
C ARG A 33 -3.36 0.93 1.64
N ASP A 34 -3.40 2.24 1.82
CA ASP A 34 -2.73 2.92 2.94
C ASP A 34 -3.36 2.51 4.27
N PHE A 35 -4.68 2.40 4.33
CA PHE A 35 -5.40 1.93 5.53
C PHE A 35 -5.00 0.50 5.93
N TYR A 36 -4.90 -0.42 4.97
CA TYR A 36 -4.46 -1.79 5.25
C TYR A 36 -2.97 -1.83 5.62
N PHE A 37 -2.12 -1.07 4.92
CA PHE A 37 -0.70 -1.00 5.22
C PHE A 37 -0.42 -0.47 6.62
N SER A 38 -1.05 0.63 7.04
CA SER A 38 -0.90 1.16 8.40
C SER A 38 -1.30 0.14 9.47
N LYS A 39 -2.36 -0.64 9.25
CA LYS A 39 -2.76 -1.71 10.18
C LYS A 39 -1.74 -2.83 10.28
N LEU A 40 -1.19 -3.27 9.14
CA LEU A 40 -0.15 -4.29 9.13
C LEU A 40 1.12 -3.80 9.84
N ARG A 41 1.48 -2.53 9.66
CA ARG A 41 2.60 -1.91 10.37
C ARG A 41 2.36 -1.80 11.88
N ASP A 42 1.15 -1.41 12.30
CA ASP A 42 0.78 -1.37 13.73
C ASP A 42 0.89 -2.76 14.36
N ILE A 43 0.41 -3.81 13.66
CA ILE A 43 0.52 -5.20 14.11
C ILE A 43 1.99 -5.61 14.20
N GLU A 44 2.81 -5.28 13.20
CA GLU A 44 4.25 -5.59 13.22
C GLU A 44 4.94 -4.97 14.43
N LEU A 45 4.67 -3.70 14.74
CA LEU A 45 5.21 -3.01 15.91
C LEU A 45 4.81 -3.70 17.23
N LEU A 46 3.55 -4.12 17.35
CA LEU A 46 3.07 -4.86 18.51
C LEU A 46 3.79 -6.21 18.68
N ILE A 47 4.05 -6.90 17.56
CA ILE A 47 4.79 -8.17 17.56
C ILE A 47 6.25 -7.94 17.96
N GLN A 48 6.91 -6.93 17.40
CA GLN A 48 8.29 -6.55 17.75
C GLN A 48 8.40 -6.24 19.25
N GLN A 49 7.49 -5.43 19.79
CA GLN A 49 7.44 -5.13 21.23
C GLN A 49 7.26 -6.40 22.08
N ALA A 50 6.37 -7.32 21.68
CA ALA A 50 6.16 -8.57 22.41
C ALA A 50 7.40 -9.46 22.44
N VAL A 51 8.16 -9.51 21.34
CA VAL A 51 9.42 -10.26 21.24
C VAL A 51 10.53 -9.60 22.05
N GLU A 52 10.60 -8.27 22.08
CA GLU A 52 11.54 -7.53 22.94
C GLU A 52 11.28 -7.77 24.44
N GLU A 53 9.99 -7.86 24.84
CA GLU A 53 9.60 -8.14 26.23
C GLU A 53 9.84 -9.60 26.64
N ASP A 54 9.60 -10.56 25.74
CA ASP A 54 9.83 -11.99 25.96
C ASP A 54 10.50 -12.65 24.73
N PRO A 55 11.84 -12.69 24.65
CA PRO A 55 12.54 -13.27 23.51
C PRO A 55 12.30 -14.78 23.31
N GLU A 56 11.77 -15.50 24.29
CA GLU A 56 11.49 -16.94 24.15
C GLU A 56 10.22 -17.19 23.32
N ILE A 57 9.32 -16.20 23.17
CA ILE A 57 8.08 -16.34 22.40
C ILE A 57 8.34 -16.54 20.90
N GLU A 58 9.41 -15.94 20.37
CA GLU A 58 9.79 -16.06 18.96
C GLU A 58 10.40 -17.42 18.62
N LYS A 59 10.96 -18.12 19.62
CA LYS A 59 11.58 -19.44 19.44
C LYS A 59 10.57 -20.58 19.30
N GLN A 60 9.29 -20.31 19.52
CA GLN A 60 8.22 -21.28 19.35
C GLN A 60 7.91 -21.42 17.86
N GLU A 61 8.44 -22.48 17.22
CA GLU A 61 8.31 -22.67 15.77
C GLU A 61 6.85 -22.75 15.26
N ASP A 62 5.94 -23.30 16.07
CA ASP A 62 4.49 -23.38 15.79
C ASP A 62 3.69 -22.36 16.63
N GLY A 63 4.38 -21.30 17.07
CA GLY A 63 3.81 -20.24 17.90
C GLY A 63 3.01 -19.21 17.08
N LEU A 64 2.06 -18.56 17.73
CA LEU A 64 1.24 -17.51 17.11
C LEU A 64 2.08 -16.39 16.49
N ILE A 65 3.15 -15.96 17.17
CA ILE A 65 4.08 -14.92 16.70
C ILE A 65 4.70 -15.32 15.36
N LYS A 66 5.16 -16.58 15.24
CA LYS A 66 5.80 -17.06 14.02
C LYS A 66 4.83 -17.12 12.83
N HIS A 67 3.58 -17.51 13.08
CA HIS A 67 2.52 -17.47 12.07
C HIS A 67 2.21 -16.04 11.60
N ILE A 68 2.13 -15.08 12.52
CA ILE A 68 1.87 -13.68 12.16
C ILE A 68 3.04 -13.09 11.35
N GLN A 69 4.28 -13.30 11.78
CA GLN A 69 5.47 -12.89 11.01
C GLN A 69 5.49 -13.51 9.60
N THR A 70 5.12 -14.79 9.48
CA THR A 70 5.03 -15.48 8.18
C THR A 70 4.05 -14.79 7.24
N ILE A 71 2.89 -14.34 7.76
CA ILE A 71 1.91 -13.59 6.98
C ILE A 71 2.47 -12.22 6.57
N LEU A 72 3.03 -11.47 7.53
CA LEU A 72 3.54 -10.10 7.30
C LEU A 72 4.70 -10.06 6.31
N TYR A 73 5.55 -11.08 6.30
CA TYR A 73 6.73 -11.17 5.43
C TYR A 73 6.52 -12.07 4.20
N SER A 74 5.30 -12.56 3.99
CA SER A 74 4.97 -13.28 2.76
C SER A 74 5.00 -12.32 1.57
N THR A 75 5.61 -12.75 0.47
CA THR A 75 5.60 -12.04 -0.81
C THR A 75 4.65 -12.75 -1.77
N GLU A 76 3.76 -12.02 -2.43
CA GLU A 76 3.03 -12.54 -3.60
C GLU A 76 3.84 -12.31 -4.88
N ASP A 77 3.59 -13.11 -5.92
CA ASP A 77 4.19 -12.93 -7.25
C ASP A 77 3.88 -11.51 -7.77
N GLY A 78 4.89 -10.65 -7.77
CA GLY A 78 4.78 -9.24 -8.16
C GLY A 78 4.86 -8.22 -7.02
N PHE A 79 5.06 -8.66 -5.77
CA PHE A 79 5.31 -7.79 -4.62
C PHE A 79 6.73 -8.05 -4.06
N GLU A 80 7.72 -7.32 -4.57
CA GLU A 80 9.08 -7.36 -4.01
C GLU A 80 9.13 -6.48 -2.75
N ILE A 81 9.44 -7.09 -1.60
CA ILE A 81 9.82 -6.32 -0.40
C ILE A 81 11.21 -5.75 -0.68
N PRO A 82 11.39 -4.41 -0.67
CA PRO A 82 12.72 -3.82 -0.75
C PRO A 82 13.57 -4.40 0.37
N ALA A 83 14.75 -4.91 0.05
CA ALA A 83 15.60 -5.59 1.01
C ALA A 83 15.78 -4.74 2.28
N GLU A 84 15.55 -5.37 3.43
CA GLU A 84 15.70 -4.77 4.76
C GLU A 84 17.05 -4.04 4.86
N GLY A 85 17.04 -2.70 4.78
CA GLY A 85 18.27 -1.91 4.93
C GLY A 85 18.36 -0.63 4.10
N GLU A 86 17.53 -0.44 3.06
CA GLU A 86 17.38 0.88 2.44
C GLU A 86 16.17 1.58 3.07
N GLY A 87 16.47 2.61 3.85
CA GLY A 87 15.56 3.25 4.80
C GLY A 87 14.17 3.55 4.24
N LEU A 88 13.17 3.26 5.06
CA LEU A 88 11.88 3.95 5.08
C LEU A 88 12.07 5.43 5.50
N ASP A 89 13.02 6.12 4.87
CA ASP A 89 13.25 7.55 5.02
C ASP A 89 12.99 8.17 3.65
N ASP A 90 12.05 9.10 3.60
CA ASP A 90 11.68 9.93 2.43
C ASP A 90 10.89 9.30 1.28
N GLN A 91 9.71 8.72 1.55
CA GLN A 91 8.58 8.89 0.63
C GLN A 91 7.30 9.36 1.37
N GLU A 92 7.44 10.41 2.18
CA GLU A 92 6.41 11.46 2.13
C GLU A 92 6.58 12.16 0.77
N THR A 93 5.79 11.79 -0.23
CA THR A 93 5.64 12.63 -1.42
C THR A 93 4.22 12.55 -1.96
N PHE A 94 3.40 13.47 -1.41
CA PHE A 94 2.16 14.04 -1.94
C PHE A 94 0.92 13.16 -2.14
#